data_AF-A0A438E5H4-F1
#
_entry.id   AF-A0A438E5H4-F1
#
_cell.length_a   1.000
_cell.length_b   1.000
_cell.length_c   1.000
_cell.angle_alpha   90.00
_cell.angle_beta   90.00
_cell.angle_gamma   90.00
#
_symmetry.space_group_name_H-M   'P 1'
#
loop_
_entity.id
_entity.type
_entity.pdbx_description
1 polymer ?
#
loop_
_entity_poly.entity_id
_entity_poly.type
_entity_poly.pdbx_seq_one_letter_code
_entity_poly.pdbx_strand_id
1 'polypeptide(L)'
;MVRPPEPPEPSPSPPRTTPFHSSRPHGPPPSNAPSTGSPGGRPTIVFHLIYTETSARFESHIADILHGVRTGDLGDLSTAQLHRVSELQCETVREENEITRELAKWQEGAVELVEAGGDGNVEEKIGGLMSVLVKADELRMRTIWRVAEMLTPQQAVEFLIAAAELQFGVRVLGLNHDNQRENV
;
A
#
# COMPACT_ATOMS: atom_id res chain seq x y z
N MET A 1 9.29 -19.12 -77.63
CA MET A 1 10.30 -19.05 -76.55
C MET A 1 9.80 -18.03 -75.54
N VAL A 2 9.00 -18.47 -74.56
CA VAL A 2 8.32 -17.60 -73.58
C VAL A 2 9.05 -17.78 -72.25
N ARG A 3 9.54 -16.69 -71.66
CA ARG A 3 10.30 -16.67 -70.42
C ARG A 3 9.35 -17.01 -69.25
N PRO A 4 9.70 -17.92 -68.32
CA PRO A 4 8.83 -18.26 -67.20
C PRO A 4 8.67 -17.07 -66.23
N PRO A 5 7.53 -16.97 -65.51
CA PRO A 5 7.27 -15.88 -64.57
C PRO A 5 8.19 -15.97 -63.35
N GLU A 6 8.63 -14.80 -62.88
CA GLU A 6 9.50 -14.62 -61.72
C GLU A 6 8.77 -15.00 -60.42
N PRO A 7 9.44 -15.67 -59.45
CA PRO A 7 8.80 -16.01 -58.17
C PRO A 7 8.53 -14.75 -57.32
N PRO A 8 7.49 -14.77 -56.47
CA PRO A 8 7.14 -13.64 -55.61
C PRO A 8 8.21 -13.38 -54.54
N GLU A 9 8.49 -12.10 -54.27
CA GLU A 9 9.45 -11.65 -53.25
C GLU A 9 9.09 -12.17 -51.84
N PRO A 10 10.10 -12.53 -51.02
CA PRO A 10 9.86 -12.96 -49.64
C PRO A 10 9.37 -11.79 -48.76
N SER A 11 8.35 -12.06 -47.95
CA SER A 11 7.75 -11.10 -47.02
C SER A 11 8.77 -10.57 -45.99
N PRO A 12 8.67 -9.29 -45.57
CA PRO A 12 9.60 -8.72 -44.60
C PRO A 12 9.48 -9.43 -43.25
N SER A 13 10.63 -9.82 -42.68
CA SER A 13 10.70 -10.47 -41.37
C SER A 13 10.20 -9.54 -40.25
N PRO A 14 9.49 -10.06 -39.22
CA PRO A 14 9.04 -9.24 -38.10
C PRO A 14 10.23 -8.67 -37.31
N PRO A 15 10.09 -7.49 -36.68
CA PRO A 15 11.18 -6.88 -35.91
C PRO A 15 11.57 -7.76 -34.71
N ARG A 16 12.88 -7.99 -34.55
CA ARG A 16 13.46 -8.69 -33.39
C ARG A 16 13.05 -7.98 -32.11
N THR A 17 12.26 -8.66 -31.28
CA THR A 17 11.99 -8.25 -29.90
C THR A 17 13.26 -8.47 -29.09
N THR A 18 13.88 -7.41 -28.60
CA THR A 18 14.94 -7.50 -27.60
C THR A 18 14.31 -7.87 -26.25
N PRO A 19 14.87 -8.83 -25.48
CA PRO A 19 14.36 -9.13 -24.15
C PRO A 19 14.67 -7.95 -23.22
N PHE A 20 13.64 -7.46 -22.52
CA PHE A 20 13.80 -6.51 -21.41
C PHE A 20 14.68 -7.14 -20.33
N HIS A 21 15.93 -6.70 -20.23
CA HIS A 21 16.75 -6.95 -19.05
C HIS A 21 16.15 -6.18 -17.87
N SER A 22 15.56 -6.92 -16.92
CA SER A 22 15.22 -6.43 -15.59
C SER A 22 16.53 -6.15 -14.84
N SER A 23 17.02 -4.91 -14.95
CA SER A 23 18.09 -4.42 -14.09
C SER A 23 17.52 -4.16 -12.69
N ARG A 24 17.51 -5.20 -11.86
CA ARG A 24 17.35 -5.05 -10.41
C ARG A 24 18.64 -4.44 -9.85
N PRO A 25 18.65 -3.26 -9.23
CA PRO A 25 19.83 -2.80 -8.51
C PRO A 25 19.91 -3.59 -7.20
N HIS A 26 20.87 -4.52 -7.14
CA HIS A 26 21.26 -5.21 -5.91
C HIS A 26 22.38 -4.39 -5.26
N GLY A 27 22.00 -3.51 -4.34
CA GLY A 27 22.92 -2.80 -3.45
C GLY A 27 22.16 -2.38 -2.19
N PRO A 28 22.79 -2.45 -1.00
CA PRO A 28 22.16 -1.90 0.20
C PRO A 28 21.93 -0.39 0.00
N PRO A 29 20.76 0.14 0.44
CA PRO A 29 20.45 1.54 0.26
C PRO A 29 21.47 2.43 1.00
N PRO A 30 21.76 3.64 0.47
CA PRO A 30 22.68 4.58 1.13
C PRO A 30 22.16 4.98 2.51
N SER A 31 23.10 5.11 3.46
CA SER A 31 22.88 5.35 4.90
C SER A 31 22.05 6.59 5.29
N ASN A 32 21.69 7.45 4.32
CA ASN A 32 20.92 8.67 4.53
C ASN A 32 19.56 8.66 3.79
N ALA A 33 19.07 7.50 3.35
CA ALA A 33 17.69 7.40 2.87
C ALA A 33 16.74 7.76 4.03
N PRO A 34 15.79 8.71 3.85
CA PRO A 34 14.79 8.98 4.86
C PRO A 34 14.11 7.65 5.17
N SER A 35 14.13 7.26 6.44
CA SER A 35 13.55 6.00 6.92
C SER A 35 12.19 5.83 6.27
N THR A 36 12.09 4.91 5.32
CA THR A 36 10.80 4.47 4.79
C THR A 36 10.04 3.98 6.00
N GLY A 37 9.08 4.80 6.46
CA GLY A 37 8.29 4.52 7.64
C GLY A 37 7.76 3.09 7.54
N SER A 38 7.87 2.35 8.65
CA SER A 38 7.45 0.96 8.74
C SER A 38 6.08 0.79 8.05
N PRO A 39 5.94 -0.16 7.09
CA PRO A 39 4.73 -0.31 6.27
C PRO A 39 3.44 -0.51 7.07
N GLY A 40 3.54 -0.82 8.37
CA GLY A 40 2.40 -1.04 9.26
C GLY A 40 1.69 0.20 9.81
N GLY A 41 2.20 1.41 9.57
CA GLY A 41 1.65 2.64 10.15
C GLY A 41 0.79 3.50 9.20
N ARG A 42 0.73 3.17 7.91
CA ARG A 42 0.04 3.99 6.90
C ARG A 42 -1.33 3.40 6.58
N PRO A 43 -2.44 4.09 6.87
CA PRO A 43 -3.79 3.72 6.41
C PRO A 43 -3.89 3.25 4.95
N THR A 44 -2.98 3.69 4.07
CA THR A 44 -2.89 3.31 2.66
C THR A 44 -2.66 1.81 2.45
N ILE A 45 -2.11 1.11 3.45
CA ILE A 45 -1.96 -0.35 3.42
C ILE A 45 -3.31 -1.08 3.25
N VAL A 46 -4.39 -0.47 3.71
CA VAL A 46 -5.76 -0.99 3.55
C VAL A 46 -6.15 -1.09 2.08
N PHE A 47 -5.73 -0.14 1.22
CA PHE A 47 -5.99 -0.21 -0.22
C PHE A 47 -5.14 -1.30 -0.87
N HIS A 48 -3.88 -1.45 -0.45
CA HIS A 48 -3.04 -2.55 -0.92
C HIS A 48 -3.66 -3.91 -0.60
N LEU A 49 -4.24 -4.06 0.61
CA LEU A 49 -4.97 -5.26 0.98
C LEU A 49 -6.15 -5.52 0.04
N ILE A 50 -6.98 -4.50 -0.24
CA ILE A 50 -8.11 -4.63 -1.17
C ILE A 50 -7.61 -5.09 -2.55
N TYR A 51 -6.57 -4.46 -3.11
CA TYR A 51 -6.07 -4.79 -4.44
C TYR A 51 -5.42 -6.19 -4.51
N THR A 52 -4.69 -6.59 -3.46
CA THR A 52 -4.08 -7.93 -3.40
C THR A 52 -5.12 -9.02 -3.20
N GLU A 53 -6.08 -8.82 -2.30
CA GLU A 53 -7.13 -9.79 -2.02
C GLU A 53 -8.14 -9.92 -3.18
N THR A 54 -8.47 -8.81 -3.84
CA THR A 54 -9.28 -8.82 -5.06
C THR A 54 -8.57 -9.58 -6.16
N SER A 55 -7.29 -9.28 -6.42
CA SER A 55 -6.50 -9.99 -7.43
C SER A 55 -6.39 -11.49 -7.13
N ALA A 56 -6.12 -11.87 -5.87
CA ALA A 56 -5.98 -13.27 -5.47
C ALA A 56 -7.30 -14.05 -5.56
N ARG A 57 -8.42 -13.48 -5.08
CA ARG A 57 -9.73 -14.14 -5.18
C ARG A 57 -10.25 -14.17 -6.61
N PHE A 58 -10.01 -13.11 -7.38
CA PHE A 58 -10.28 -13.06 -8.82
C PHE A 58 -9.51 -14.14 -9.59
N GLU A 59 -8.23 -14.34 -9.29
CA GLU A 59 -7.41 -15.40 -9.89
C GLU A 59 -7.95 -16.81 -9.57
N SER A 60 -8.39 -17.04 -8.33
CA SER A 60 -8.95 -18.34 -7.93
C SER A 60 -10.31 -18.66 -8.56
N HIS A 61 -11.11 -17.63 -8.89
CA HIS A 61 -12.46 -17.76 -9.45
C HIS A 61 -12.55 -17.35 -10.93
N ILE A 62 -11.40 -17.17 -11.61
CA ILE A 62 -11.35 -16.67 -12.98
C ILE A 62 -12.15 -17.58 -13.94
N ALA A 63 -12.15 -18.89 -13.68
CA ALA A 63 -12.93 -19.86 -14.45
C ALA A 63 -14.44 -19.65 -14.23
N ASP A 64 -14.89 -19.45 -13.00
CA ASP A 64 -16.31 -19.26 -12.65
C ASP A 64 -16.84 -17.92 -13.18
N ILE A 65 -16.01 -16.87 -13.10
CA ILE A 65 -16.30 -15.53 -13.65
C ILE A 65 -16.45 -15.58 -15.18
N LEU A 66 -15.59 -16.32 -15.89
CA LEU A 66 -15.69 -16.52 -17.34
C LEU A 66 -16.93 -17.33 -17.74
N HIS A 67 -17.46 -18.17 -16.84
CA HIS A 67 -18.75 -18.86 -17.01
C HIS A 67 -19.95 -18.02 -16.53
N GLY A 68 -19.73 -16.77 -16.09
CA GLY A 68 -20.78 -15.83 -15.69
C GLY A 68 -21.30 -16.02 -14.26
N VAL A 69 -20.64 -16.83 -13.44
CA VAL A 69 -20.99 -17.01 -12.02
C VAL A 69 -20.35 -15.88 -11.22
N ARG A 70 -21.17 -15.13 -10.47
CA ARG A 70 -20.72 -14.13 -9.50
C ARG A 70 -20.78 -14.77 -8.11
N THR A 71 -19.64 -14.94 -7.48
CA THR A 71 -19.49 -15.45 -6.12
C THR A 71 -19.93 -14.40 -5.09
N GLY A 72 -19.92 -13.11 -5.46
CA GLY A 72 -20.35 -11.99 -4.60
C GLY A 72 -19.38 -11.67 -3.46
N ASP A 73 -18.20 -12.28 -3.50
CA ASP A 73 -17.12 -12.16 -2.52
C ASP A 73 -16.25 -10.92 -2.81
N LEU A 74 -15.15 -10.75 -2.06
CA LEU A 74 -14.24 -9.62 -2.25
C LEU A 74 -13.54 -9.61 -3.63
N GLY A 75 -13.55 -10.72 -4.38
CA GLY A 75 -13.07 -10.79 -5.78
C GLY A 75 -14.04 -10.20 -6.80
N ASP A 76 -15.31 -10.00 -6.43
CA ASP A 76 -16.39 -9.48 -7.28
C ASP A 76 -16.72 -7.99 -7.01
N LEU A 77 -15.70 -7.16 -6.75
CA LEU A 77 -15.92 -5.71 -6.65
C LEU A 77 -16.37 -5.13 -8.00
N SER A 78 -17.49 -4.41 -7.98
CA SER A 78 -17.96 -3.70 -9.17
C SER A 78 -17.05 -2.51 -9.52
N THR A 79 -17.06 -2.10 -10.80
CA THR A 79 -16.31 -0.92 -11.27
C THR A 79 -16.66 0.35 -10.47
N ALA A 80 -17.92 0.51 -10.06
CA ALA A 80 -18.37 1.63 -9.24
C ALA A 80 -17.86 1.55 -7.79
N GLN A 81 -17.65 0.35 -7.24
CA GLN A 81 -17.00 0.18 -5.94
C GLN A 81 -15.51 0.50 -6.05
N LEU A 82 -14.80 -0.03 -7.06
CA LEU A 82 -13.39 0.25 -7.29
C LEU A 82 -13.10 1.74 -7.51
N HIS A 83 -13.97 2.45 -8.23
CA HIS A 83 -13.84 3.89 -8.41
C HIS A 83 -13.93 4.64 -7.07
N ARG A 84 -14.94 4.34 -6.25
CA ARG A 84 -15.13 4.96 -4.93
C ARG A 84 -13.97 4.66 -3.99
N VAL A 85 -13.43 3.43 -4.03
CA VAL A 85 -12.23 3.04 -3.28
C VAL A 85 -11.01 3.85 -3.75
N SER A 86 -10.84 4.04 -5.06
CA SER A 86 -9.74 4.85 -5.61
C SER A 86 -9.84 6.33 -5.24
N GLU A 87 -11.04 6.90 -5.20
CA GLU A 87 -11.25 8.28 -4.72
C GLU A 87 -10.89 8.41 -3.24
N LEU A 88 -11.37 7.49 -2.41
CA LEU A 88 -11.04 7.43 -0.99
C LEU A 88 -9.54 7.25 -0.73
N GLN A 89 -8.84 6.54 -1.61
CA GLN A 89 -7.38 6.41 -1.54
C GLN A 89 -6.69 7.76 -1.71
N CYS A 90 -7.10 8.56 -2.69
CA CYS A 90 -6.53 9.91 -2.89
C CYS A 90 -6.76 10.81 -1.67
N GLU A 91 -7.96 10.77 -1.08
CA GLU A 91 -8.28 11.50 0.15
C GLU A 91 -7.40 11.06 1.31
N THR A 92 -7.28 9.74 1.52
CA THR A 92 -6.48 9.15 2.60
C THR A 92 -5.00 9.51 2.45
N VAL A 93 -4.45 9.42 1.24
CA VAL A 93 -3.05 9.80 0.96
C VAL A 93 -2.79 11.28 1.28
N ARG A 94 -3.74 12.17 0.97
CA ARG A 94 -3.62 13.59 1.29
C ARG A 94 -3.54 13.80 2.80
N GLU A 95 -4.42 13.15 3.57
CA GLU A 95 -4.44 13.25 5.04
C GLU A 95 -3.21 12.61 5.69
N GLU A 96 -2.76 11.45 5.19
CA GLU A 96 -1.50 10.85 5.64
C GLU A 96 -0.30 11.78 5.45
N ASN A 97 -0.25 12.48 4.31
CA ASN A 97 0.82 13.43 4.03
C ASN A 97 0.75 14.64 4.96
N GLU A 98 -0.44 15.04 5.42
CA GLU A 98 -0.60 16.06 6.47
C GLU A 98 -0.04 15.58 7.80
N ILE A 99 -0.46 14.41 8.26
CA ILE A 99 0.00 13.81 9.52
C ILE A 99 1.51 13.60 9.49
N THR A 100 2.07 13.16 8.35
CA THR A 100 3.52 13.00 8.17
C THR A 100 4.24 14.35 8.29
N ARG A 101 3.67 15.43 7.76
CA ARG A 101 4.24 16.78 7.87
C ARG A 101 4.15 17.30 9.31
N GLU A 102 3.06 17.04 10.03
CA GLU A 102 2.95 17.37 11.45
C GLU A 102 3.98 16.61 12.29
N LEU A 103 4.17 15.31 12.03
CA LEU A 103 5.19 14.50 12.70
C LEU A 103 6.60 15.03 12.45
N ALA A 104 6.92 15.40 11.20
CA ALA A 104 8.23 15.96 10.86
C ALA A 104 8.52 17.27 11.61
N LYS A 105 7.53 18.17 11.68
CA LYS A 105 7.63 19.42 12.48
C LYS A 105 7.84 19.13 13.95
N TRP A 106 7.15 18.14 14.49
CA TRP A 106 7.33 17.72 15.88
C TRP A 106 8.76 17.20 16.12
N GLN A 107 9.29 16.37 15.21
CA GLN A 107 10.64 15.81 15.28
C GLN A 107 11.70 16.91 15.24
N GLU A 108 11.58 17.89 14.35
CA GLU A 108 12.51 19.02 14.25
C GLU A 108 12.61 19.78 15.58
N GLY A 109 11.47 20.13 16.18
CA GLY A 109 11.45 20.80 17.47
C GLY A 109 11.85 19.90 18.66
N ALA A 110 11.83 18.57 18.53
CA ALA A 110 12.31 17.65 19.55
C ALA A 110 13.85 17.53 19.53
N VAL A 111 14.46 17.56 18.33
CA VAL A 111 15.92 17.60 18.16
C VAL A 111 16.50 18.87 18.77
N GLU A 112 15.90 20.03 18.52
CA GLU A 112 16.33 21.32 19.08
C GLU A 112 16.34 21.31 20.63
N LEU A 113 15.36 20.64 21.25
CA LEU A 113 15.28 20.52 22.71
C LEU A 113 16.38 19.63 23.31
N VAL A 114 16.71 18.53 22.62
CA VAL A 114 17.79 17.62 23.01
C VAL A 114 19.15 18.32 22.91
N GLU A 115 19.34 19.14 21.87
CA GLU A 115 20.56 19.94 21.68
C GLU A 115 20.69 21.10 22.68
N ALA A 116 19.57 21.68 23.13
CA ALA A 116 19.55 22.84 24.04
C ALA A 116 19.65 22.51 25.54
N GLY A 117 19.81 21.24 25.94
CA GLY A 117 20.07 20.88 27.34
C GLY A 117 18.84 20.77 28.26
N GLY A 118 17.63 20.64 27.69
CA GLY A 118 16.61 19.76 28.28
C GLY A 118 15.73 20.23 29.44
N ASP A 119 15.56 21.53 29.71
CA ASP A 119 14.61 21.99 30.75
C ASP A 119 13.29 22.55 30.19
N GLY A 120 13.18 22.67 28.87
CA GLY A 120 11.96 23.13 28.19
C GLY A 120 11.01 21.98 27.81
N ASN A 121 9.87 21.88 28.48
CA ASN A 121 8.63 21.55 27.79
C ASN A 121 8.46 20.10 27.24
N VAL A 122 9.01 19.11 27.93
CA VAL A 122 8.83 17.68 27.59
C VAL A 122 7.34 17.29 27.55
N GLU A 123 6.52 17.86 28.44
CA GLU A 123 5.08 17.60 28.50
C GLU A 123 4.34 18.07 27.23
N GLU A 124 4.62 19.28 26.72
CA GLU A 124 4.02 19.75 25.46
C GLU A 124 4.51 18.92 24.27
N LYS A 125 5.78 18.47 24.29
CA LYS A 125 6.28 17.55 23.25
C LYS A 125 5.53 16.23 23.30
N ILE A 126 5.36 15.64 24.48
CA ILE A 126 4.57 14.40 24.65
C ILE A 126 3.13 14.63 24.17
N GLY A 127 2.50 15.75 24.54
CA GLY A 127 1.16 16.12 24.09
C GLY A 127 1.07 16.28 22.57
N GLY A 128 2.06 16.91 21.94
CA GLY A 128 2.15 17.06 20.49
C GLY A 128 2.28 15.72 19.77
N LEU A 129 3.12 14.81 20.28
CA LEU A 129 3.25 13.46 19.72
C LEU A 129 1.95 12.65 19.88
N MET A 130 1.33 12.70 21.07
CA MET A 130 0.04 12.06 21.30
C MET A 130 -1.03 12.56 20.32
N SER A 131 -1.09 13.88 20.07
CA SER A 131 -2.01 14.45 19.09
C SER A 131 -1.78 13.89 17.68
N VAL A 132 -0.52 13.78 17.22
CA VAL A 132 -0.20 13.20 15.91
C VAL A 132 -0.62 11.73 15.84
N LEU A 133 -0.35 10.95 16.89
CA LEU A 133 -0.72 9.54 16.95
C LEU A 133 -2.24 9.32 16.96
N VAL A 134 -2.99 10.15 17.70
CA VAL A 134 -4.47 10.11 17.71
C VAL A 134 -5.01 10.42 16.32
N LYS A 135 -4.52 11.47 15.63
CA LYS A 135 -4.93 11.78 14.25
C LYS A 135 -4.65 10.63 13.28
N ALA A 136 -3.52 9.94 13.44
CA ALA A 136 -3.18 8.77 12.63
C ALA A 136 -4.14 7.60 12.86
N ASP A 137 -4.49 7.33 14.13
CA ASP A 137 -5.43 6.26 14.47
C ASP A 137 -6.86 6.58 14.02
N GLU A 138 -7.30 7.83 14.16
CA GLU A 138 -8.58 8.31 13.65
C GLU A 138 -8.66 8.16 12.12
N LEU A 139 -7.61 8.56 11.40
CA LEU A 139 -7.56 8.37 9.95
C LEU A 139 -7.66 6.88 9.59
N ARG A 140 -6.90 6.02 10.29
CA ARG A 140 -6.95 4.56 10.10
C ARG A 140 -8.36 4.00 10.29
N MET A 141 -9.02 4.33 11.40
CA MET A 141 -10.37 3.85 11.68
C MET A 141 -11.39 4.37 10.67
N ARG A 142 -11.30 5.65 10.31
CA ARG A 142 -12.21 6.27 9.34
C ARG A 142 -12.06 5.66 7.95
N THR A 143 -10.84 5.39 7.50
CA THR A 143 -10.58 4.72 6.22
C THR A 143 -11.16 3.31 6.20
N ILE A 144 -10.92 2.50 7.24
CA ILE A 144 -11.49 1.13 7.35
C ILE A 144 -13.01 1.17 7.28
N TRP A 145 -13.62 2.10 8.02
CA TRP A 145 -15.08 2.23 8.06
C TRP A 145 -15.65 2.69 6.71
N ARG A 146 -15.06 3.71 6.07
CA ARG A 146 -15.49 4.19 4.75
C ARG A 146 -15.36 3.14 3.66
N VAL A 147 -14.31 2.32 3.70
CA VAL A 147 -14.21 1.16 2.79
C VAL A 147 -15.37 0.20 3.05
N ALA A 148 -15.61 -0.20 4.30
CA ALA A 148 -16.66 -1.15 4.64
C ALA A 148 -18.06 -0.69 4.18
N GLU A 149 -18.37 0.61 4.25
CA GLU A 149 -19.64 1.18 3.75
C GLU A 149 -19.81 1.09 2.22
N MET A 150 -18.72 1.02 1.46
CA MET A 150 -18.75 0.91 0.01
C MET A 150 -18.96 -0.55 -0.46
N LEU A 151 -18.84 -1.51 0.45
CA LEU A 151 -18.88 -2.93 0.19
C LEU A 151 -20.27 -3.52 0.51
N THR A 152 -20.58 -4.68 -0.08
CA THR A 152 -21.71 -5.48 0.41
C THR A 152 -21.39 -6.06 1.79
N PRO A 153 -22.38 -6.48 2.59
CA PRO A 153 -22.11 -7.05 3.91
C PRO A 153 -21.14 -8.24 3.89
N GLN A 154 -21.23 -9.11 2.89
CA GLN A 154 -20.31 -10.24 2.70
C GLN A 154 -18.89 -9.76 2.42
N GLN A 155 -18.72 -8.86 1.45
CA GLN A 155 -17.43 -8.24 1.11
C GLN A 155 -16.83 -7.51 2.31
N ALA A 156 -17.62 -6.78 3.08
CA ALA A 156 -17.16 -6.06 4.26
C ALA A 156 -16.59 -7.02 5.32
N VAL A 157 -17.21 -8.18 5.54
CA VAL A 157 -16.70 -9.19 6.50
C VAL A 157 -15.35 -9.74 6.04
N GLU A 158 -15.22 -10.13 4.77
CA GLU A 158 -13.97 -10.65 4.21
C GLU A 158 -12.84 -9.61 4.29
N PHE A 159 -13.15 -8.37 3.94
CA PHE A 159 -12.24 -7.24 4.09
C PHE A 159 -11.80 -7.03 5.54
N LEU A 160 -12.73 -7.06 6.50
CA LEU A 160 -12.42 -6.85 7.92
C LEU A 160 -11.56 -8.00 8.51
N ILE A 161 -11.78 -9.24 8.08
CA ILE A 161 -10.92 -10.37 8.46
C ILE A 161 -9.49 -10.13 7.98
N ALA A 162 -9.32 -9.84 6.70
CA ALA A 162 -8.01 -9.58 6.12
C ALA A 162 -7.32 -8.35 6.76
N ALA A 163 -8.09 -7.31 7.09
CA ALA A 163 -7.58 -6.12 7.76
C ALA A 163 -7.13 -6.40 9.20
N ALA A 164 -7.86 -7.26 9.92
CA ALA A 164 -7.48 -7.70 11.26
C ALA A 164 -6.21 -8.56 11.21
N GLU A 165 -6.12 -9.51 10.29
CA GLU A 165 -4.92 -10.35 10.09
C GLU A 165 -3.68 -9.50 9.78
N LEU A 166 -3.81 -8.51 8.89
CA LEU A 166 -2.75 -7.55 8.62
C LEU A 166 -2.34 -6.78 9.88
N GLN A 167 -3.31 -6.30 10.66
CA GLN A 167 -3.02 -5.57 11.88
C GLN A 167 -2.31 -6.43 12.94
N PHE A 168 -2.64 -7.73 13.03
CA PHE A 168 -1.91 -8.68 13.87
C PHE A 168 -0.50 -8.92 13.34
N GLY A 169 -0.34 -9.15 12.03
CA GLY A 169 0.97 -9.36 11.39
C GLY A 169 1.92 -8.19 11.61
N VAL A 170 1.42 -6.95 11.47
CA VAL A 170 2.18 -5.72 11.75
C VAL A 170 2.63 -5.64 13.21
N ARG A 171 1.74 -5.95 14.17
CA ARG A 171 2.09 -5.93 15.60
C ARG A 171 3.15 -6.97 15.94
N VAL A 172 3.00 -8.18 15.42
CA VAL A 172 3.97 -9.27 15.60
C VAL A 172 5.32 -8.89 15.00
N LEU A 173 5.34 -8.28 13.81
CA LEU A 173 6.56 -7.79 13.19
C LEU A 173 7.22 -6.67 14.01
N GLY A 174 6.44 -5.77 14.61
CA GLY A 174 6.94 -4.72 15.52
C GLY A 174 7.62 -5.30 16.76
N LEU A 175 6.96 -6.24 17.45
CA LEU A 175 7.50 -6.91 18.64
C LEU A 175 8.81 -7.68 18.34
N ASN A 176 8.91 -8.30 17.16
CA ASN A 176 10.12 -9.00 16.76
C ASN A 176 11.30 -8.06 16.49
N HIS A 177 11.04 -6.83 16.01
CA HIS A 177 12.09 -5.83 15.79
C HIS A 177 12.59 -5.22 17.11
N ASP A 178 11.73 -5.07 18.12
CA ASP A 178 12.15 -4.59 19.45
C ASP A 178 13.05 -5.61 20.16
N ASN A 179 12.71 -6.90 20.09
CA ASN A 179 13.52 -7.98 20.65
C ASN A 179 14.90 -8.15 19.98
N GLN A 180 15.05 -7.72 18.72
CA GLN A 180 16.34 -7.69 18.03
C GLN A 180 17.22 -6.50 18.45
N ARG A 181 16.63 -5.41 18.97
CA ARG A 181 17.39 -4.24 19.45
C ARG A 181 17.89 -4.39 20.88
N GLU A 182 17.25 -5.23 21.70
CA GLU A 182 17.72 -5.56 23.06
C GLU A 182 18.85 -6.60 23.11
N ASN A 183 19.22 -7.21 21.97
CA ASN A 183 20.27 -8.25 21.88
C ASN A 183 21.59 -7.76 21.24
N VAL A 184 21.87 -6.45 21.24
CA VAL A 184 23.12 -5.85 20.74
C VAL A 184 23.84 -5.09 21.85
#